data_AF-A0A3M1NYL9-F1
#
_entry.id   AF-A0A3M1NYL9-F1
#
_cell.length_a   1.000
_cell.length_b   1.000
_cell.length_c   1.000
_cell.angle_alpha   90.00
_cell.angle_beta   90.00
_cell.angle_gamma   90.00
#
_symmetry.space_group_name_H-M   'P 1'
#
loop_
_entity.id
_entity.type
_entity.pdbx_description
1 polymer ?
#
loop_
_entity_poly.entity_id
_entity_poly.type
_entity_poly.pdbx_seq_one_letter_code
_entity_poly.pdbx_strand_id
1 'polypeptide(L)'
;RFAEINYGPWDRLANNAPFIEGVGPKPAGANFYPADMTKEEFEAAAAEDPTLRSLYTVVVRGDDGGLRAVPYHEAYAAPMQRAAEKLRAAAALAEEPGLKRYLELRAEALLTSDYQPSDLAWMDMKDNTLDVVIGPIETYEDQLFGYKAAAETFILVKDREWSERLARYAELLPMLQEGLPVPPEYKQETPGTDSDLNAYDAIYYAGDANAGSKTIAINLPNDEEVQLQKGTRRLQLKNSMRAKFDKILLPIADVLIAEDQREHITFDAFFGNTMFHEVAHGLGIKNTLDGRGTVREALREHASALEEGKADILGLYMVTKLKEAGELDADLMDHYVTFLAGIFRSVRFGASSAHGRANMIRFNFFKEMGAFERDAATGTYRVHFDKMTEAMNALSEKILRFQGDGDYEGVAAFVAKYAQVEPELQ
;
A
#
# COMPACT_ATOMS: atom_id res chain seq x y z
N ARG A 1 24.64 -4.75 -13.05
CA ARG A 1 23.45 -5.46 -12.52
C ARG A 1 22.85 -4.86 -11.24
N PHE A 2 23.52 -4.84 -10.08
CA PHE A 2 22.88 -4.33 -8.84
C PHE A 2 22.44 -2.86 -8.94
N ALA A 3 23.22 -2.02 -9.62
CA ALA A 3 22.83 -0.64 -9.93
C ALA A 3 21.62 -0.51 -10.86
N GLU A 4 21.41 -1.45 -11.79
CA GLU A 4 20.21 -1.46 -12.65
C GLU A 4 18.96 -1.78 -11.83
N ILE A 5 19.07 -2.69 -10.86
CA ILE A 5 17.97 -3.06 -9.97
C ILE A 5 17.59 -1.88 -9.07
N ASN A 6 18.58 -1.16 -8.55
CA ASN A 6 18.36 -0.03 -7.65
C ASN A 6 18.11 1.31 -8.37
N TYR A 7 18.20 1.34 -9.70
CA TYR A 7 18.13 2.56 -10.50
C TYR A 7 19.16 3.61 -10.02
N GLY A 8 20.34 3.14 -9.64
CA GLY A 8 21.41 3.99 -9.10
C GLY A 8 22.43 3.24 -8.24
N PRO A 9 23.51 3.92 -7.82
CA PRO A 9 24.60 3.38 -7.00
C PRO A 9 24.30 3.25 -5.49
N TRP A 10 23.03 3.26 -5.09
CA TRP A 10 22.60 3.20 -3.69
C TRP A 10 21.68 2.00 -3.45
N ASP A 11 21.94 1.24 -2.38
CA ASP A 11 21.11 0.09 -2.00
C ASP A 11 19.83 0.57 -1.33
N ARG A 12 18.71 0.47 -2.05
CA ARG A 12 17.39 0.91 -1.57
C ARG A 12 16.89 0.10 -0.37
N LEU A 13 17.37 -1.14 -0.18
CA LEU A 13 17.01 -1.97 0.98
C LEU A 13 17.91 -1.73 2.19
N ALA A 14 19.05 -1.06 2.00
CA ALA A 14 19.98 -0.68 3.06
C ALA A 14 19.99 0.84 3.27
N ASN A 15 18.80 1.46 3.35
CA ASN A 15 18.63 2.90 3.58
C ASN A 15 19.42 3.80 2.59
N ASN A 16 19.46 3.41 1.32
CA ASN A 16 20.23 4.10 0.26
C ASN A 16 21.74 4.21 0.55
N ALA A 17 22.32 3.25 1.28
CA ALA A 17 23.76 3.20 1.47
C ALA A 17 24.46 3.06 0.09
N PRO A 18 25.49 3.87 -0.20
CA PRO A 18 26.23 3.74 -1.45
C PRO A 18 27.02 2.42 -1.46
N PHE A 19 26.92 1.67 -2.55
CA PHE A 19 27.70 0.44 -2.75
C PHE A 19 28.82 0.60 -3.78
N ILE A 20 28.98 1.81 -4.35
CA ILE A 20 30.08 2.18 -5.23
C ILE A 20 30.96 3.22 -4.53
N GLU A 21 32.26 2.95 -4.48
CA GLU A 21 33.25 3.85 -3.87
C GLU A 21 33.26 5.23 -4.57
N GLY A 22 33.33 6.30 -3.78
CA GLY A 22 33.42 7.67 -4.28
C GLY A 22 32.08 8.35 -4.66
N VAL A 23 30.95 7.63 -4.69
CA VAL A 23 29.63 8.20 -5.02
C VAL A 23 29.07 9.10 -3.91
N GLY A 24 29.37 8.78 -2.65
CA GLY A 24 28.81 9.47 -1.49
C GLY A 24 27.32 9.15 -1.24
N PRO A 25 26.69 9.82 -0.27
CA PRO A 25 25.28 9.61 0.06
C PRO A 25 24.35 10.03 -1.08
N LYS A 26 23.19 9.38 -1.19
CA LYS A 26 22.16 9.74 -2.17
C LYS A 26 21.65 11.16 -1.88
N PRO A 27 21.62 12.08 -2.86
CA PRO A 27 21.03 13.40 -2.66
C PRO A 27 19.55 13.30 -2.30
N ALA A 28 19.11 14.03 -1.27
CA ALA A 28 17.72 14.00 -0.81
C ALA A 28 16.74 14.50 -1.90
N GLY A 29 17.14 15.49 -2.70
CA GLY A 29 16.36 15.99 -3.82
C GLY A 29 16.49 15.14 -5.10
N ALA A 30 17.15 13.99 -5.03
CA ALA A 30 17.52 13.15 -6.18
C ALA A 30 18.12 13.99 -7.32
N ASN A 31 17.41 14.09 -8.45
CA ASN A 31 17.78 14.94 -9.58
C ASN A 31 16.66 15.93 -9.94
N PHE A 32 15.76 16.23 -9.01
CA PHE A 32 14.65 17.16 -9.22
C PHE A 32 15.02 18.63 -8.93
N TYR A 33 16.09 18.85 -8.17
CA TYR A 33 16.56 20.15 -7.71
C TYR A 33 18.07 20.29 -7.96
N PRO A 34 18.62 21.53 -8.04
CA PRO A 34 20.06 21.73 -8.10
C PRO A 34 20.73 21.16 -6.84
N ALA A 35 21.85 20.46 -7.01
CA ALA A 35 22.53 19.79 -5.89
C ALA A 35 23.11 20.74 -4.83
N ASP A 36 23.32 22.02 -5.20
CA ASP A 36 23.83 23.08 -4.34
C ASP A 36 22.74 23.96 -3.71
N MET A 37 21.46 23.70 -4.02
CA MET A 37 20.32 24.49 -3.57
C MET A 37 20.06 24.28 -2.08
N THR A 38 19.83 25.37 -1.34
CA THR A 38 19.37 25.30 0.05
C THR A 38 17.85 25.29 0.14
N LYS A 39 17.31 24.82 1.28
CA LYS A 39 15.85 24.86 1.49
C LYS A 39 15.33 26.28 1.58
N GLU A 40 16.06 27.18 2.22
CA GLU A 40 15.69 28.59 2.37
C GLU A 40 15.65 29.31 1.04
N GLU A 41 16.62 29.01 0.15
CA GLU A 41 16.64 29.52 -1.21
C GLU A 41 15.41 29.07 -2.00
N PHE A 42 15.10 27.77 -1.93
CA PHE A 42 13.92 27.21 -2.59
C PHE A 42 12.63 27.86 -2.07
N GLU A 43 12.44 27.94 -0.76
CA GLU A 43 11.20 28.48 -0.18
C GLU A 43 11.00 29.96 -0.53
N ALA A 44 12.08 30.76 -0.57
CA ALA A 44 12.02 32.14 -0.99
C ALA A 44 11.61 32.26 -2.47
N ALA A 45 12.21 31.46 -3.36
CA ALA A 45 11.86 31.46 -4.78
C ALA A 45 10.42 30.95 -5.01
N ALA A 46 10.02 29.89 -4.30
CA ALA A 46 8.72 29.28 -4.43
C ALA A 46 7.57 30.13 -3.82
N ALA A 47 7.88 31.07 -2.94
CA ALA A 47 6.90 32.07 -2.50
C ALA A 47 6.49 33.02 -3.64
N GLU A 48 7.43 33.35 -4.53
CA GLU A 48 7.19 34.19 -5.70
C GLU A 48 6.67 33.38 -6.90
N ASP A 49 7.17 32.16 -7.10
CA ASP A 49 6.75 31.23 -8.15
C ASP A 49 6.29 29.88 -7.56
N PRO A 50 4.99 29.72 -7.28
CA PRO A 50 4.43 28.47 -6.75
C PRO A 50 4.64 27.26 -7.66
N THR A 51 4.91 27.44 -8.96
CA THR A 51 5.12 26.31 -9.89
C THR A 51 6.39 25.51 -9.58
N LEU A 52 7.31 26.08 -8.79
CA LEU A 52 8.45 25.38 -8.21
C LEU A 52 8.04 24.24 -7.28
N ARG A 53 6.83 24.26 -6.71
CA ARG A 53 6.27 23.17 -5.89
C ARG A 53 5.45 22.16 -6.68
N SER A 54 5.25 22.37 -7.99
CA SER A 54 4.44 21.46 -8.81
C SER A 54 5.03 20.04 -8.86
N LEU A 55 4.14 19.04 -8.90
CA LEU A 55 4.46 17.62 -9.09
C LEU A 55 5.27 17.36 -10.36
N TYR A 56 5.02 18.17 -11.40
CA TYR A 56 5.45 17.89 -12.77
C TYR A 56 6.46 18.90 -13.29
N THR A 57 7.29 19.45 -12.40
CA THR A 57 8.39 20.37 -12.76
C THR A 57 9.71 19.95 -12.13
N VAL A 58 10.81 20.05 -12.86
CA VAL A 58 12.16 20.05 -12.26
C VAL A 58 12.56 21.49 -11.95
N VAL A 59 13.31 21.68 -10.88
CA VAL A 59 13.86 22.98 -10.51
C VAL A 59 15.27 23.06 -11.06
N VAL A 60 15.56 24.15 -11.77
CA VAL A 60 16.90 24.40 -12.31
C VAL A 60 17.36 25.79 -11.96
N ARG A 61 18.68 25.95 -11.85
CA ARG A 61 19.32 27.25 -11.67
C ARG A 61 19.56 27.90 -13.03
N GLY A 62 19.07 29.11 -13.22
CA GLY A 62 19.30 29.93 -14.41
C GLY A 62 20.69 30.58 -14.40
N ASP A 63 21.05 31.20 -15.52
CA ASP A 63 22.35 31.89 -15.69
C ASP A 63 22.47 33.14 -14.78
N ASP A 64 21.34 33.70 -14.35
CA ASP A 64 21.25 34.79 -13.37
C ASP A 64 21.37 34.31 -11.92
N GLY A 65 21.51 33.00 -11.71
CA GLY A 65 21.55 32.36 -10.40
C GLY A 65 20.18 32.09 -9.79
N GLY A 66 19.08 32.55 -10.42
CA GLY A 66 17.71 32.34 -9.94
C GLY A 66 17.21 30.92 -10.16
N LEU A 67 16.25 30.49 -9.34
CA LEU A 67 15.58 29.20 -9.52
C LEU A 67 14.37 29.36 -10.44
N ARG A 68 14.20 28.40 -11.36
CA ARG A 68 13.02 28.33 -12.25
C ARG A 68 12.47 26.90 -12.32
N ALA A 69 11.15 26.79 -12.44
CA ALA A 69 10.48 25.54 -12.71
C ALA A 69 10.53 25.22 -14.22
N VAL A 70 10.85 23.99 -14.57
CA VAL A 70 10.79 23.47 -15.95
C VAL A 70 9.79 22.32 -15.98
N PRO A 71 8.68 22.44 -16.72
CA PRO A 71 7.72 21.34 -16.86
C PRO A 71 8.37 20.07 -17.36
N TYR A 72 7.90 18.91 -16.89
CA TYR A 72 8.47 17.63 -17.27
C TYR A 72 8.41 17.36 -18.78
N HIS A 73 7.34 17.80 -19.46
CA HIS A 73 7.24 17.67 -20.92
C HIS A 73 8.32 18.45 -21.68
N GLU A 74 8.92 19.47 -21.07
CA GLU A 74 10.08 20.17 -21.62
C GLU A 74 11.38 19.51 -21.18
N ALA A 75 11.55 19.28 -19.86
CA ALA A 75 12.76 18.72 -19.29
C ALA A 75 13.08 17.30 -19.81
N TYR A 76 12.04 16.54 -20.14
CA TYR A 76 12.10 15.17 -20.63
C TYR A 76 11.41 15.02 -21.99
N ALA A 77 11.45 16.07 -22.83
CA ALA A 77 10.73 16.12 -24.11
C ALA A 77 10.95 14.89 -25.00
N ALA A 78 12.19 14.48 -25.22
CA ALA A 78 12.51 13.36 -26.12
C ALA A 78 11.91 12.00 -25.64
N PRO A 79 12.13 11.54 -24.40
CA PRO A 79 11.50 10.31 -23.93
C PRO A 79 9.97 10.43 -23.79
N MET A 80 9.43 11.58 -23.40
CA MET A 80 7.97 11.78 -23.29
C MET A 80 7.29 11.74 -24.66
N GLN A 81 7.87 12.37 -25.68
CA GLN A 81 7.40 12.28 -27.07
C GLN A 81 7.36 10.84 -27.55
N ARG A 82 8.44 10.08 -27.32
CA ARG A 82 8.50 8.66 -27.69
C ARG A 82 7.44 7.83 -26.98
N ALA A 83 7.22 8.07 -25.68
CA ALA A 83 6.20 7.36 -24.91
C ALA A 83 4.79 7.69 -25.41
N ALA A 84 4.49 8.97 -25.65
CA ALA A 84 3.21 9.43 -26.19
C ALA A 84 2.90 8.81 -27.56
N GLU A 85 3.88 8.74 -28.47
CA GLU A 85 3.73 8.07 -29.76
C GLU A 85 3.38 6.58 -29.62
N LYS A 86 4.00 5.88 -28.66
CA LYS A 86 3.69 4.47 -28.40
C LYS A 86 2.33 4.28 -27.76
N LEU A 87 1.90 5.16 -26.86
CA LEU A 87 0.56 5.12 -26.29
C LEU A 87 -0.52 5.38 -27.35
N ARG A 88 -0.32 6.35 -28.26
CA ARG A 88 -1.22 6.57 -29.41
C ARG A 88 -1.28 5.37 -30.36
N ALA A 89 -0.13 4.74 -30.63
CA ALA A 89 -0.09 3.52 -31.44
C ALA A 89 -0.82 2.35 -30.76
N ALA A 90 -0.69 2.20 -29.44
CA ALA A 90 -1.44 1.21 -28.67
C ALA A 90 -2.94 1.51 -28.65
N ALA A 91 -3.33 2.78 -28.49
CA ALA A 91 -4.73 3.21 -28.52
C ALA A 91 -5.42 2.89 -29.86
N ALA A 92 -4.69 3.00 -30.98
CA ALA A 92 -5.20 2.63 -32.30
C ALA A 92 -5.49 1.12 -32.45
N LEU A 93 -4.88 0.29 -31.61
CA LEU A 93 -5.08 -1.17 -31.58
C LEU A 93 -6.04 -1.62 -30.47
N ALA A 94 -6.37 -0.74 -29.52
CA ALA A 94 -7.23 -1.06 -28.40
C ALA A 94 -8.70 -1.19 -28.85
N GLU A 95 -9.29 -2.36 -28.63
CA GLU A 95 -10.71 -2.63 -28.93
C GLU A 95 -11.64 -2.12 -27.82
N GLU A 96 -11.15 -2.07 -26.59
CA GLU A 96 -11.89 -1.61 -25.41
C GLU A 96 -11.96 -0.06 -25.41
N PRO A 97 -13.16 0.56 -25.52
CA PRO A 97 -13.27 2.01 -25.67
C PRO A 97 -12.67 2.82 -24.50
N GLY A 98 -12.80 2.31 -23.27
CA GLY A 98 -12.23 2.93 -22.08
C GLY A 98 -10.70 2.96 -22.11
N LEU A 99 -10.07 1.83 -22.47
CA LEU A 99 -8.62 1.73 -22.61
C LEU A 99 -8.11 2.63 -23.73
N LYS A 100 -8.78 2.63 -24.89
CA LYS A 100 -8.43 3.53 -25.99
C LYS A 100 -8.44 5.00 -25.56
N ARG A 101 -9.54 5.45 -24.95
CA ARG A 101 -9.71 6.83 -24.47
C ARG A 101 -8.62 7.20 -23.45
N TYR A 102 -8.35 6.31 -22.49
CA TYR A 102 -7.30 6.52 -21.50
C TYR A 102 -5.92 6.67 -22.16
N LEU A 103 -5.53 5.77 -23.06
CA LEU A 103 -4.23 5.80 -23.72
C LEU A 103 -4.04 7.07 -24.58
N GLU A 104 -5.09 7.54 -25.27
CA GLU A 104 -5.07 8.80 -26.02
C GLU A 104 -4.85 10.01 -25.10
N LEU A 105 -5.59 10.10 -23.99
CA LEU A 105 -5.48 11.20 -23.04
C LEU A 105 -4.15 11.16 -22.28
N ARG A 106 -3.66 9.97 -21.90
CA ARG A 106 -2.38 9.82 -21.23
C ARG A 106 -1.21 10.16 -22.15
N ALA A 107 -1.32 9.86 -23.44
CA ALA A 107 -0.35 10.31 -24.43
C ALA A 107 -0.28 11.84 -24.53
N GLU A 108 -1.42 12.51 -24.48
CA GLU A 108 -1.49 13.98 -24.45
C GLU A 108 -0.89 14.55 -23.16
N ALA A 109 -1.24 13.97 -22.01
CA ALA A 109 -0.72 14.38 -20.70
C ALA A 109 0.81 14.33 -20.61
N LEU A 110 1.46 13.36 -21.27
CA LEU A 110 2.93 13.30 -21.33
C LEU A 110 3.54 14.49 -22.11
N LEU A 111 2.78 15.14 -22.98
CA LEU A 111 3.24 16.28 -23.79
C LEU A 111 2.84 17.64 -23.21
N THR A 112 1.88 17.67 -22.30
CA THR A 112 1.36 18.91 -21.68
C THR A 112 1.64 19.00 -20.18
N SER A 113 1.96 17.87 -19.54
CA SER A 113 2.01 17.70 -18.08
C SER A 113 0.67 17.96 -17.36
N ASP A 114 -0.45 17.89 -18.07
CA ASP A 114 -1.80 17.91 -17.51
C ASP A 114 -2.38 16.49 -17.45
N TYR A 115 -2.25 15.83 -16.30
CA TYR A 115 -2.59 14.41 -16.13
C TYR A 115 -4.04 14.17 -15.69
N GLN A 116 -4.70 15.16 -15.09
CA GLN A 116 -6.01 15.00 -14.46
C GLN A 116 -7.09 14.48 -15.42
N PRO A 117 -7.20 14.95 -16.68
CA PRO A 117 -8.17 14.42 -17.64
C PRO A 117 -7.96 12.92 -17.93
N SER A 118 -6.70 12.49 -17.99
CA SER A 118 -6.35 11.08 -18.22
C SER A 118 -6.61 10.22 -16.97
N ASP A 119 -6.42 10.76 -15.77
CA ASP A 119 -6.71 10.09 -14.51
C ASP A 119 -8.22 9.85 -14.34
N LEU A 120 -9.04 10.86 -14.65
CA LEU A 120 -10.49 10.71 -14.69
C LEU A 120 -10.93 9.62 -15.69
N ALA A 121 -10.32 9.58 -16.88
CA ALA A 121 -10.61 8.55 -17.87
C ALA A 121 -10.14 7.14 -17.44
N TRP A 122 -9.02 7.05 -16.73
CA TRP A 122 -8.53 5.80 -16.13
C TRP A 122 -9.48 5.30 -15.04
N MET A 123 -10.03 6.20 -14.23
CA MET A 123 -11.04 5.88 -13.21
C MET A 123 -12.36 5.38 -13.83
N ASP A 124 -12.77 5.96 -14.96
CA ASP A 124 -13.96 5.55 -15.72
C ASP A 124 -13.81 4.17 -16.39
N MET A 125 -12.58 3.67 -16.58
CA MET A 125 -12.30 2.41 -17.25
C MET A 125 -12.51 1.22 -16.31
N LYS A 126 -13.65 0.50 -16.44
CA LYS A 126 -14.03 -0.63 -15.57
C LYS A 126 -13.95 -2.02 -16.22
N ASP A 127 -14.27 -2.11 -17.51
CA ASP A 127 -14.43 -3.38 -18.23
C ASP A 127 -13.12 -3.89 -18.89
N ASN A 128 -12.02 -3.18 -18.67
CA ASN A 128 -10.76 -3.45 -19.34
C ASN A 128 -10.15 -4.80 -18.95
N THR A 129 -9.51 -5.45 -19.92
CA THR A 129 -8.69 -6.65 -19.70
C THR A 129 -7.25 -6.26 -19.43
N LEU A 130 -6.72 -5.32 -20.20
CA LEU A 130 -5.39 -4.76 -20.01
C LEU A 130 -5.52 -3.46 -19.22
N ASP A 131 -4.72 -3.31 -18.19
CA ASP A 131 -4.53 -2.05 -17.49
C ASP A 131 -3.11 -1.54 -17.70
N VAL A 132 -3.00 -0.22 -17.83
CA VAL A 132 -1.74 0.47 -18.05
C VAL A 132 -1.72 1.63 -17.08
N VAL A 133 -0.72 1.64 -16.21
CA VAL A 133 -0.43 2.78 -15.32
C VAL A 133 0.91 3.32 -15.79
N ILE A 134 0.96 4.53 -16.34
CA ILE A 134 2.19 5.10 -16.91
C ILE A 134 2.26 6.61 -16.75
N GLY A 135 3.30 7.12 -16.10
CA GLY A 135 3.51 8.57 -15.94
C GLY A 135 4.31 8.90 -14.69
N PRO A 136 4.51 10.21 -14.41
CA PRO A 136 4.97 10.68 -13.10
C PRO A 136 3.85 10.52 -12.07
N ILE A 137 4.05 9.71 -11.02
CA ILE A 137 2.97 9.33 -10.09
C ILE A 137 3.37 9.54 -8.62
N GLU A 138 4.34 8.77 -8.13
CA GLU A 138 4.71 8.78 -6.70
C GLU A 138 5.79 9.81 -6.39
N THR A 139 5.77 10.41 -5.20
CA THR A 139 6.73 11.46 -4.80
C THR A 139 7.82 11.00 -3.83
N TYR A 140 7.89 9.69 -3.53
CA TYR A 140 8.80 9.14 -2.52
C TYR A 140 10.30 9.33 -2.83
N GLU A 141 10.64 9.46 -4.11
CA GLU A 141 12.02 9.69 -4.53
C GLU A 141 12.51 11.11 -4.18
N ASP A 142 11.59 12.07 -4.03
CA ASP A 142 11.88 13.40 -3.48
C ASP A 142 11.87 13.34 -1.95
N GLN A 143 13.02 13.01 -1.38
CA GLN A 143 13.23 13.01 0.08
C GLN A 143 13.53 14.40 0.65
N LEU A 144 13.57 15.44 -0.20
CA LEU A 144 13.85 16.80 0.25
C LEU A 144 12.57 17.50 0.71
N PHE A 145 11.52 17.43 -0.12
CA PHE A 145 10.22 18.05 0.13
C PHE A 145 9.02 17.13 -0.13
N GLY A 146 9.18 16.07 -0.93
CA GLY A 146 8.07 15.20 -1.35
C GLY A 146 7.13 15.84 -2.38
N TYR A 147 7.58 16.88 -3.09
CA TYR A 147 6.78 17.56 -4.10
C TYR A 147 6.87 16.91 -5.47
N LYS A 148 7.94 16.21 -5.81
CA LYS A 148 8.24 15.86 -7.21
C LYS A 148 7.88 14.42 -7.52
N ALA A 149 7.05 14.24 -8.54
CA ALA A 149 6.60 12.91 -8.94
C ALA A 149 7.66 12.21 -9.80
N ALA A 150 7.93 10.94 -9.52
CA ALA A 150 8.83 10.07 -10.27
C ALA A 150 8.06 9.30 -11.34
N ALA A 151 8.68 9.14 -12.52
CA ALA A 151 8.07 8.37 -13.61
C ALA A 151 8.09 6.87 -13.32
N GLU A 152 6.95 6.21 -13.50
CA GLU A 152 6.80 4.77 -13.36
C GLU A 152 5.87 4.17 -14.40
N THR A 153 5.89 2.85 -14.50
CA THR A 153 5.02 2.10 -15.41
C THR A 153 4.68 0.72 -14.87
N PHE A 154 3.41 0.37 -14.97
CA PHE A 154 2.89 -0.98 -14.82
C PHE A 154 2.09 -1.35 -16.07
N ILE A 155 2.32 -2.54 -16.60
CA ILE A 155 1.42 -3.18 -17.57
C ILE A 155 0.81 -4.40 -16.88
N LEU A 156 -0.51 -4.42 -16.79
CA LEU A 156 -1.26 -5.31 -15.94
C LEU A 156 -2.35 -6.02 -16.74
N VAL A 157 -2.62 -7.28 -16.39
CA VAL A 157 -3.75 -8.05 -16.94
C VAL A 157 -4.73 -8.30 -15.80
N LYS A 158 -5.98 -7.85 -15.97
CA LYS A 158 -7.03 -7.96 -14.96
C LYS A 158 -7.45 -9.42 -14.78
N ASP A 159 -7.40 -9.91 -13.54
CA ASP A 159 -7.94 -11.21 -13.16
C ASP A 159 -9.45 -11.05 -12.89
N ARG A 160 -10.26 -11.30 -13.93
CA ARG A 160 -11.70 -11.08 -13.88
C ARG A 160 -12.41 -11.95 -12.85
N GLU A 161 -11.98 -13.20 -12.68
CA GLU A 161 -12.59 -14.12 -11.71
C GLU A 161 -12.38 -13.61 -10.28
N TRP A 162 -11.16 -13.19 -9.94
CA TRP A 162 -10.90 -12.60 -8.63
C TRP A 162 -11.57 -11.24 -8.46
N SER A 163 -11.59 -10.40 -9.49
CA SER A 163 -12.32 -9.12 -9.46
C SER A 163 -13.82 -9.31 -9.20
N GLU A 164 -14.46 -10.31 -9.79
CA GLU A 164 -15.87 -10.64 -9.54
C GLU A 164 -16.11 -11.08 -8.10
N ARG A 165 -15.20 -11.88 -7.52
CA ARG A 165 -15.26 -12.25 -6.09
C ARG A 165 -15.16 -11.04 -5.18
N LEU A 166 -14.27 -10.09 -5.49
CA LEU A 166 -14.10 -8.87 -4.69
C LEU A 166 -15.33 -7.97 -4.75
N ALA A 167 -15.93 -7.83 -5.92
CA ALA A 167 -17.20 -7.12 -6.08
C ALA A 167 -18.30 -7.77 -5.23
N ARG A 168 -18.39 -9.12 -5.24
CA ARG A 168 -19.31 -9.86 -4.38
C ARG A 168 -19.06 -9.60 -2.89
N TYR A 169 -17.80 -9.61 -2.45
CA TYR A 169 -17.47 -9.34 -1.04
C TYR A 169 -17.76 -7.90 -0.62
N ALA A 170 -17.64 -6.93 -1.53
CA ALA A 170 -18.04 -5.55 -1.28
C ALA A 170 -19.55 -5.41 -1.00
N GLU A 171 -20.41 -6.17 -1.69
CA GLU A 171 -21.85 -6.20 -1.42
C GLU A 171 -22.20 -6.75 -0.03
N LEU A 172 -21.31 -7.56 0.55
CA LEU A 172 -21.49 -8.19 1.87
C LEU A 172 -20.97 -7.31 3.01
N LEU A 173 -20.35 -6.15 2.72
CA LEU A 173 -19.83 -5.23 3.73
C LEU A 173 -20.86 -4.82 4.79
N PRO A 174 -22.13 -4.50 4.47
CA PRO A 174 -23.11 -4.16 5.50
C PRO A 174 -23.35 -5.30 6.50
N MET A 175 -23.44 -6.55 6.02
CA MET A 175 -23.57 -7.73 6.88
C MET A 175 -22.33 -7.90 7.77
N LEU A 176 -21.14 -7.72 7.21
CA LEU A 176 -19.87 -7.80 7.94
C LEU A 176 -19.73 -6.69 9.00
N GLN A 177 -20.21 -5.49 8.70
CA GLN A 177 -20.24 -4.34 9.62
C GLN A 177 -21.16 -4.59 10.81
N GLU A 178 -22.38 -5.09 10.57
CA GLU A 178 -23.32 -5.47 11.64
C GLU A 178 -22.77 -6.60 12.53
N GLY A 179 -22.01 -7.51 11.92
CA GLY A 179 -21.41 -8.65 12.59
C GLY A 179 -20.15 -8.36 13.39
N LEU A 180 -19.57 -7.14 13.34
CA LEU A 180 -18.27 -6.85 13.96
C LEU A 180 -18.25 -7.28 15.45
N PRO A 181 -17.14 -7.83 15.96
CA PRO A 181 -17.06 -8.36 17.33
C PRO A 181 -16.89 -7.23 18.37
N VAL A 182 -17.85 -6.31 18.42
CA VAL A 182 -17.85 -5.12 19.29
C VAL A 182 -19.31 -4.81 19.68
N PRO A 183 -19.60 -4.04 20.74
CA PRO A 183 -20.98 -3.67 21.04
C PRO A 183 -21.69 -2.89 19.91
N PRO A 184 -23.03 -2.95 19.82
CA PRO A 184 -23.81 -2.35 18.73
C PRO A 184 -23.56 -0.85 18.48
N GLU A 185 -23.26 -0.07 19.52
CA GLU A 185 -22.98 1.36 19.43
C GLU A 185 -21.74 1.68 18.58
N TYR A 186 -20.81 0.73 18.43
CA TYR A 186 -19.60 0.86 17.61
C TYR A 186 -19.77 0.39 16.17
N LYS A 187 -20.99 -0.01 15.76
CA LYS A 187 -21.27 -0.58 14.42
C LYS A 187 -22.14 0.30 13.53
N GLN A 188 -22.37 1.55 13.93
CA GLN A 188 -23.34 2.45 13.28
C GLN A 188 -22.87 2.99 11.91
N GLU A 189 -21.58 2.85 11.59
CA GLU A 189 -21.02 3.27 10.30
C GLU A 189 -21.65 2.48 9.15
N THR A 190 -21.91 3.15 8.03
CA THR A 190 -22.24 2.47 6.77
C THR A 190 -20.95 2.31 5.96
N PRO A 191 -20.52 1.08 5.65
CA PRO A 191 -19.29 0.87 4.88
C PRO A 191 -19.35 1.60 3.53
N GLY A 192 -18.25 2.29 3.19
CA GLY A 192 -18.09 2.90 1.88
C GLY A 192 -17.93 1.83 0.81
N THR A 193 -18.58 2.02 -0.35
CA THR A 193 -18.47 1.10 -1.51
C THR A 193 -17.61 1.68 -2.63
N ASP A 194 -17.02 2.87 -2.42
CA ASP A 194 -16.48 3.73 -3.48
C ASP A 194 -15.05 3.38 -3.95
N SER A 195 -14.50 2.23 -3.55
CA SER A 195 -13.16 1.79 -3.97
C SER A 195 -13.24 0.63 -4.95
N ASP A 196 -12.72 0.83 -6.15
CA ASP A 196 -12.67 -0.17 -7.21
C ASP A 196 -11.47 -1.10 -7.00
N LEU A 197 -11.69 -2.15 -6.20
CA LEU A 197 -10.69 -3.16 -5.84
C LEU A 197 -10.67 -4.30 -6.85
N ASN A 198 -9.49 -4.55 -7.44
CA ASN A 198 -9.31 -5.57 -8.47
C ASN A 198 -7.97 -6.29 -8.32
N ALA A 199 -7.94 -7.53 -8.80
CA ALA A 199 -6.73 -8.33 -8.88
C ALA A 199 -6.13 -8.28 -10.30
N TYR A 200 -4.80 -8.30 -10.39
CA TYR A 200 -4.07 -8.24 -11.65
C TYR A 200 -2.84 -9.13 -11.62
N ASP A 201 -2.45 -9.60 -12.80
CA ASP A 201 -1.09 -10.07 -13.04
C ASP A 201 -0.26 -8.95 -13.69
N ALA A 202 0.86 -8.61 -13.07
CA ALA A 202 1.78 -7.61 -13.59
C ALA A 202 2.75 -8.24 -14.59
N ILE A 203 2.66 -7.88 -15.87
CA ILE A 203 3.49 -8.43 -16.93
C ILE A 203 4.70 -7.55 -17.26
N TYR A 204 4.72 -6.30 -16.79
CA TYR A 204 5.85 -5.40 -16.95
C TYR A 204 5.89 -4.30 -15.87
N TYR A 205 7.11 -3.95 -15.45
CA TYR A 205 7.42 -2.85 -14.53
C TYR A 205 8.53 -1.98 -15.13
N ALA A 206 8.44 -0.66 -14.99
CA ALA A 206 9.55 0.26 -15.27
C ALA A 206 9.50 1.51 -14.38
N GLY A 207 10.60 2.25 -14.35
CA GLY A 207 10.73 3.47 -13.54
C GLY A 207 10.72 3.16 -12.04
N ASP A 208 10.11 4.05 -11.26
CA ASP A 208 10.09 3.98 -9.79
C ASP A 208 9.52 2.65 -9.26
N ALA A 209 8.39 2.22 -9.83
CA ALA A 209 7.77 0.90 -9.59
C ALA A 209 8.70 -0.32 -9.73
N ASN A 210 9.80 -0.19 -10.47
CA ASN A 210 10.75 -1.28 -10.72
C ASN A 210 12.02 -1.17 -9.87
N ALA A 211 12.22 -0.07 -9.13
CA ALA A 211 13.44 0.21 -8.39
C ALA A 211 13.45 -0.50 -7.02
N GLY A 212 14.44 -1.37 -6.81
CA GLY A 212 14.58 -2.10 -5.55
C GLY A 212 13.47 -3.14 -5.34
N SER A 213 12.72 -2.99 -4.23
CA SER A 213 11.60 -3.90 -3.88
C SER A 213 10.44 -3.73 -4.86
N LYS A 214 9.82 -4.84 -5.28
CA LYS A 214 8.63 -4.78 -6.12
C LYS A 214 7.38 -4.42 -5.34
N THR A 215 6.64 -3.44 -5.88
CA THR A 215 5.26 -3.10 -5.53
C THR A 215 4.36 -4.31 -5.76
N ILE A 216 3.46 -4.58 -4.81
CA ILE A 216 2.47 -5.68 -4.87
C ILE A 216 1.02 -5.18 -4.82
N ALA A 217 0.81 -3.92 -4.50
CA ALA A 217 -0.48 -3.27 -4.38
C ALA A 217 -0.31 -1.82 -4.80
N ILE A 218 -1.28 -1.27 -5.52
CA ILE A 218 -1.30 0.12 -5.98
C ILE A 218 -2.65 0.73 -5.58
N ASN A 219 -2.65 1.97 -5.08
CA ASN A 219 -3.88 2.72 -4.79
C ASN A 219 -3.78 4.10 -5.43
N LEU A 220 -4.52 4.34 -6.51
CA LEU A 220 -4.39 5.52 -7.35
C LEU A 220 -5.75 6.07 -7.79
N PRO A 221 -5.80 7.33 -8.28
CA PRO A 221 -4.70 8.31 -8.35
C PRO A 221 -4.40 8.99 -7.01
N ASN A 222 -3.25 9.66 -6.91
CA ASN A 222 -2.87 10.47 -5.75
C ASN A 222 -3.59 11.85 -5.70
N ASP A 223 -4.18 12.29 -6.80
CA ASP A 223 -4.90 13.57 -6.93
C ASP A 223 -6.21 13.55 -6.10
N GLU A 224 -6.28 14.40 -5.07
CA GLU A 224 -7.43 14.49 -4.16
C GLU A 224 -8.73 14.93 -4.86
N GLU A 225 -8.65 15.79 -5.89
CA GLU A 225 -9.83 16.22 -6.63
C GLU A 225 -10.42 15.07 -7.44
N VAL A 226 -9.56 14.24 -8.04
CA VAL A 226 -10.00 13.04 -8.75
C VAL A 226 -10.57 12.02 -7.77
N GLN A 227 -9.92 11.83 -6.62
CA GLN A 227 -10.42 10.94 -5.57
C GLN A 227 -11.81 11.36 -5.06
N LEU A 228 -12.02 12.66 -4.82
CA LEU A 228 -13.33 13.18 -4.39
C LEU A 228 -14.42 12.98 -5.45
N GLN A 229 -14.06 13.02 -6.74
CA GLN A 229 -15.02 12.89 -7.84
C GLN A 229 -15.32 11.43 -8.23
N LYS A 230 -14.33 10.54 -8.13
CA LYS A 230 -14.37 9.20 -8.74
C LYS A 230 -13.92 8.08 -7.82
N GLY A 231 -13.46 8.39 -6.61
CA GLY A 231 -12.86 7.43 -5.69
C GLY A 231 -11.44 7.03 -6.10
N THR A 232 -11.04 5.83 -5.70
CA THR A 232 -9.71 5.26 -5.98
C THR A 232 -9.83 3.87 -6.59
N ARG A 233 -8.84 3.46 -7.36
CA ARG A 233 -8.65 2.08 -7.81
C ARG A 233 -7.54 1.44 -7.00
N ARG A 234 -7.83 0.25 -6.47
CA ARG A 234 -6.86 -0.58 -5.75
C ARG A 234 -6.52 -1.80 -6.59
N LEU A 235 -5.27 -1.89 -7.02
CA LEU A 235 -4.78 -2.91 -7.94
C LEU A 235 -3.83 -3.85 -7.20
N GLN A 236 -4.25 -5.09 -7.01
CA GLN A 236 -3.51 -6.10 -6.24
C GLN A 236 -2.79 -7.05 -7.19
N LEU A 237 -1.46 -7.09 -7.11
CA LEU A 237 -0.59 -7.70 -8.12
C LEU A 237 -0.27 -9.15 -7.75
N LYS A 238 -1.17 -10.06 -8.13
CA LYS A 238 -1.22 -11.48 -7.74
C LYS A 238 0.08 -12.23 -8.03
N ASN A 239 0.61 -12.16 -9.25
CA ASN A 239 1.86 -12.84 -9.59
C ASN A 239 3.09 -12.27 -8.86
N SER A 240 3.13 -10.96 -8.58
CA SER A 240 4.18 -10.36 -7.75
C SER A 240 4.07 -10.77 -6.29
N MET A 241 2.85 -10.88 -5.76
CA MET A 241 2.60 -11.49 -4.45
C MET A 241 3.04 -12.94 -4.44
N ARG A 242 2.77 -13.72 -5.50
CA ARG A 242 3.19 -15.12 -5.63
C ARG A 242 4.70 -15.24 -5.55
N ALA A 243 5.43 -14.38 -6.26
CA ALA A 243 6.89 -14.36 -6.18
C ALA A 243 7.40 -14.04 -4.76
N LYS A 244 6.78 -13.10 -4.04
CA LYS A 244 7.13 -12.82 -2.63
C LYS A 244 6.78 -14.00 -1.72
N PHE A 245 5.65 -14.66 -1.94
CA PHE A 245 5.26 -15.86 -1.20
C PHE A 245 6.32 -16.96 -1.39
N ASP A 246 6.61 -17.32 -2.65
CA ASP A 246 7.50 -18.43 -2.99
C ASP A 246 8.96 -18.18 -2.55
N LYS A 247 9.44 -16.93 -2.70
CA LYS A 247 10.87 -16.59 -2.49
C LYS A 247 11.18 -15.98 -1.14
N ILE A 248 10.19 -15.52 -0.40
CA ILE A 248 10.39 -14.84 0.89
C ILE A 248 9.58 -15.52 1.99
N LEU A 249 8.26 -15.69 1.82
CA LEU A 249 7.41 -16.23 2.88
C LEU A 249 7.71 -17.70 3.16
N LEU A 250 7.79 -18.55 2.13
CA LEU A 250 8.08 -19.97 2.30
C LEU A 250 9.41 -20.22 3.03
N PRO A 251 10.56 -19.60 2.62
CA PRO A 251 11.81 -19.75 3.37
C PRO A 251 11.74 -19.26 4.82
N ILE A 252 10.95 -18.23 5.11
CA ILE A 252 10.73 -17.76 6.49
C ILE A 252 9.93 -18.81 7.27
N ALA A 253 8.87 -19.35 6.68
CA ALA A 253 8.02 -20.35 7.31
C ALA A 253 8.76 -21.67 7.57
N ASP A 254 9.64 -22.08 6.66
CA ASP A 254 10.49 -23.27 6.81
C ASP A 254 11.41 -23.19 8.04
N VAL A 255 11.77 -21.97 8.47
CA VAL A 255 12.62 -21.74 9.64
C VAL A 255 11.79 -21.53 10.90
N LEU A 256 10.69 -20.78 10.79
CA LEU A 256 9.99 -20.24 11.97
C LEU A 256 8.66 -20.93 12.28
N ILE A 257 8.08 -21.72 11.39
CA ILE A 257 6.79 -22.38 11.64
C ILE A 257 7.00 -23.86 11.96
N ALA A 258 6.24 -24.37 12.93
CA ALA A 258 6.24 -25.77 13.32
C ALA A 258 6.00 -26.68 12.11
N GLU A 259 6.78 -27.77 11.98
CA GLU A 259 6.84 -28.59 10.77
C GLU A 259 5.47 -29.13 10.32
N ASP A 260 4.65 -29.57 11.27
CA ASP A 260 3.30 -30.10 11.04
C ASP A 260 2.23 -29.01 10.77
N GLN A 261 2.58 -27.72 10.83
CA GLN A 261 1.70 -26.63 10.40
C GLN A 261 2.14 -26.00 9.07
N ARG A 262 3.26 -26.43 8.48
CA ARG A 262 3.75 -25.84 7.23
C ARG A 262 2.84 -26.13 6.03
N GLU A 263 2.04 -27.19 6.07
CA GLU A 263 1.03 -27.47 5.04
C GLU A 263 -0.04 -26.38 4.95
N HIS A 264 -0.29 -25.66 6.06
CA HIS A 264 -1.21 -24.53 6.13
C HIS A 264 -0.61 -23.22 5.59
N ILE A 265 0.64 -23.22 5.14
CA ILE A 265 1.24 -22.06 4.47
C ILE A 265 0.86 -22.10 3.00
N THR A 266 -0.25 -21.43 2.66
CA THR A 266 -0.79 -21.45 1.29
C THR A 266 -0.81 -20.05 0.68
N PHE A 267 -0.64 -19.98 -0.63
CA PHE A 267 -0.70 -18.70 -1.32
C PHE A 267 -2.10 -18.11 -1.31
N ASP A 268 -3.14 -18.93 -1.40
CA ASP A 268 -4.51 -18.44 -1.43
C ASP A 268 -4.86 -17.77 -0.10
N ALA A 269 -4.35 -18.31 1.02
CA ALA A 269 -4.40 -17.63 2.31
C ALA A 269 -3.58 -16.32 2.34
N PHE A 270 -2.36 -16.31 1.79
CA PHE A 270 -1.52 -15.11 1.75
C PHE A 270 -2.13 -13.98 0.91
N PHE A 271 -2.60 -14.33 -0.27
CA PHE A 271 -3.28 -13.44 -1.20
C PHE A 271 -4.60 -12.98 -0.58
N GLY A 272 -5.44 -13.91 -0.14
CA GLY A 272 -6.72 -13.64 0.53
C GLY A 272 -6.57 -12.70 1.72
N ASN A 273 -5.63 -12.96 2.63
CA ASN A 273 -5.37 -12.08 3.78
C ASN A 273 -5.02 -10.64 3.35
N THR A 274 -4.25 -10.48 2.27
CA THR A 274 -3.93 -9.16 1.73
C THR A 274 -5.15 -8.51 1.07
N MET A 275 -5.94 -9.27 0.31
CA MET A 275 -7.16 -8.76 -0.32
C MET A 275 -8.21 -8.34 0.73
N PHE A 276 -8.42 -9.16 1.76
CA PHE A 276 -9.40 -8.88 2.80
C PHE A 276 -8.95 -7.76 3.72
N HIS A 277 -7.65 -7.56 3.94
CA HIS A 277 -7.13 -6.35 4.57
C HIS A 277 -7.65 -5.08 3.86
N GLU A 278 -7.55 -5.05 2.54
CA GLU A 278 -7.96 -3.89 1.74
C GLU A 278 -9.45 -3.63 1.83
N VAL A 279 -10.26 -4.68 1.75
CA VAL A 279 -11.72 -4.60 1.93
C VAL A 279 -12.06 -4.17 3.36
N ALA A 280 -11.31 -4.65 4.36
CA ALA A 280 -11.52 -4.34 5.77
C ALA A 280 -11.23 -2.87 6.14
N HIS A 281 -10.49 -2.12 5.32
CA HIS A 281 -10.43 -0.66 5.48
C HIS A 281 -11.81 0.01 5.33
N GLY A 282 -12.72 -0.59 4.57
CA GLY A 282 -14.12 -0.13 4.43
C GLY A 282 -14.98 -0.41 5.66
N LEU A 283 -14.53 -1.28 6.56
CA LEU A 283 -15.23 -1.67 7.79
C LEU A 283 -14.77 -0.86 9.00
N GLY A 284 -15.58 -0.91 10.06
CA GLY A 284 -15.28 -0.31 11.35
C GLY A 284 -15.82 1.11 11.46
N ILE A 285 -15.07 1.98 12.14
CA ILE A 285 -15.52 3.30 12.54
C ILE A 285 -14.68 4.38 11.84
N LYS A 286 -15.33 5.40 11.28
CA LYS A 286 -14.64 6.54 10.66
C LYS A 286 -14.77 7.82 11.49
N ASN A 287 -15.85 7.96 12.24
CA ASN A 287 -16.12 9.11 13.12
C ASN A 287 -16.26 8.66 14.57
N THR A 288 -15.75 9.45 15.52
CA THR A 288 -15.90 9.14 16.94
C THR A 288 -17.38 9.16 17.34
N LEU A 289 -17.78 8.30 18.27
CA LEU A 289 -19.17 8.14 18.70
C LEU A 289 -19.72 9.41 19.37
N ASP A 290 -18.84 10.22 19.96
CA ASP A 290 -19.17 11.50 20.59
C ASP A 290 -19.25 12.67 19.60
N GLY A 291 -19.01 12.43 18.30
CA GLY A 291 -19.11 13.43 17.24
C GLY A 291 -18.00 14.50 17.27
N ARG A 292 -16.89 14.27 18.00
CA ARG A 292 -15.75 15.21 18.06
C ARG A 292 -14.94 15.29 16.78
N GLY A 293 -15.15 14.39 15.83
CA GLY A 293 -14.53 14.43 14.50
C GLY A 293 -14.21 13.04 13.96
N THR A 294 -13.30 13.00 13.00
CA THR A 294 -12.81 11.74 12.44
C THR A 294 -11.89 11.02 13.42
N VAL A 295 -11.83 9.69 13.32
CA VAL A 295 -10.87 8.85 14.08
C VAL A 295 -9.43 9.33 13.86
N ARG A 296 -9.11 9.77 12.63
CA ARG A 296 -7.79 10.28 12.28
C ARG A 296 -7.42 11.54 13.08
N GLU A 297 -8.34 12.48 13.19
CA GLU A 297 -8.13 13.72 13.96
C GLU A 297 -8.00 13.45 15.46
N ALA A 298 -8.79 12.50 15.99
CA ALA A 298 -8.75 12.12 17.38
C ALA A 298 -7.43 11.42 17.77
N LEU A 299 -6.95 10.48 16.93
CA LEU A 299 -5.82 9.60 17.26
C LEU A 299 -4.46 10.06 16.72
N ARG A 300 -4.43 11.06 15.82
CA ARG A 300 -3.21 11.74 15.37
C ARG A 300 -2.11 10.76 14.91
N GLU A 301 -0.91 10.81 15.48
CA GLU A 301 0.24 9.96 15.11
C GLU A 301 -0.02 8.45 15.26
N HIS A 302 -1.01 8.07 16.04
CA HIS A 302 -1.38 6.67 16.25
C HIS A 302 -2.41 6.17 15.25
N ALA A 303 -3.13 7.07 14.57
CA ALA A 303 -4.24 6.72 13.70
C ALA A 303 -3.84 5.71 12.61
N SER A 304 -2.71 5.96 11.93
CA SER A 304 -2.29 5.11 10.81
C SER A 304 -1.93 3.70 11.27
N ALA A 305 -1.09 3.56 12.31
CA ALA A 305 -0.70 2.23 12.80
C ALA A 305 -1.91 1.45 13.35
N LEU A 306 -2.88 2.14 13.95
CA LEU A 306 -4.08 1.52 14.46
C LEU A 306 -5.05 1.09 13.33
N GLU A 307 -5.21 1.91 12.29
CA GLU A 307 -6.03 1.58 11.12
C GLU A 307 -5.47 0.38 10.33
N GLU A 308 -4.15 0.30 10.17
CA GLU A 308 -3.48 -0.88 9.59
C GLU A 308 -3.72 -2.14 10.45
N GLY A 309 -3.57 -1.98 11.78
CA GLY A 309 -3.85 -3.05 12.73
C GLY A 309 -5.29 -3.55 12.58
N LYS A 310 -6.26 -2.63 12.51
CA LYS A 310 -7.68 -2.91 12.29
C LYS A 310 -7.92 -3.66 10.99
N ALA A 311 -7.39 -3.17 9.87
CA ALA A 311 -7.60 -3.77 8.56
C ALA A 311 -7.10 -5.22 8.52
N ASP A 312 -5.92 -5.49 9.08
CA ASP A 312 -5.35 -6.83 9.13
C ASP A 312 -6.18 -7.83 9.93
N ILE A 313 -6.60 -7.49 11.15
CA ILE A 313 -7.41 -8.40 11.98
C ILE A 313 -8.86 -8.50 11.53
N LEU A 314 -9.45 -7.41 11.02
CA LEU A 314 -10.77 -7.48 10.41
C LEU A 314 -10.75 -8.28 9.11
N GLY A 315 -9.63 -8.31 8.38
CA GLY A 315 -9.46 -9.19 7.22
C GLY A 315 -9.59 -10.68 7.59
N LEU A 316 -8.98 -11.13 8.70
CA LEU A 316 -9.16 -12.50 9.21
C LEU A 316 -10.59 -12.77 9.71
N TYR A 317 -11.21 -11.78 10.35
CA TYR A 317 -12.62 -11.85 10.74
C TYR A 317 -13.53 -12.02 9.51
N MET A 318 -13.25 -11.29 8.42
CA MET A 318 -14.00 -11.39 7.17
C MET A 318 -13.90 -12.78 6.56
N VAL A 319 -12.71 -13.38 6.50
CA VAL A 319 -12.53 -14.77 6.03
C VAL A 319 -13.43 -15.71 6.83
N THR A 320 -13.45 -15.55 8.15
CA THR A 320 -14.29 -16.36 9.06
C THR A 320 -15.77 -16.21 8.73
N LYS A 321 -16.27 -14.98 8.60
CA LYS A 321 -17.70 -14.71 8.34
C LYS A 321 -18.15 -15.07 6.94
N LEU A 322 -17.31 -14.86 5.93
CA LEU A 322 -17.61 -15.26 4.56
C LEU A 322 -17.64 -16.79 4.43
N LYS A 323 -16.77 -17.51 5.15
CA LYS A 323 -16.83 -18.98 5.24
C LYS A 323 -18.12 -19.44 5.92
N GLU A 324 -18.48 -18.87 7.07
CA GLU A 324 -19.71 -19.20 7.79
C GLU A 324 -20.97 -18.94 6.94
N ALA A 325 -20.95 -17.91 6.10
CA ALA A 325 -22.03 -17.57 5.17
C ALA A 325 -22.06 -18.43 3.89
N GLY A 326 -21.03 -19.27 3.64
CA GLY A 326 -20.90 -20.06 2.41
C GLY A 326 -20.44 -19.27 1.18
N GLU A 327 -19.91 -18.07 1.37
CA GLU A 327 -19.44 -17.16 0.31
C GLU A 327 -17.94 -17.34 -0.01
N LEU A 328 -17.21 -18.06 0.85
CA LEU A 328 -15.79 -18.36 0.69
C LEU A 328 -15.49 -19.81 1.10
N ASP A 329 -14.90 -20.58 0.20
CA ASP A 329 -14.30 -21.87 0.54
C ASP A 329 -12.84 -21.66 0.95
N ALA A 330 -12.59 -21.65 2.27
CA ALA A 330 -11.27 -21.43 2.85
C ALA A 330 -11.05 -22.29 4.09
N ASP A 331 -9.82 -22.71 4.36
CA ASP A 331 -9.42 -23.27 5.66
C ASP A 331 -8.93 -22.13 6.56
N LEU A 332 -9.59 -21.91 7.70
CA LEU A 332 -9.22 -20.84 8.63
C LEU A 332 -7.81 -21.06 9.20
N MET A 333 -7.37 -22.32 9.34
CA MET A 333 -6.03 -22.62 9.79
C MET A 333 -4.98 -22.17 8.77
N ASP A 334 -5.25 -22.31 7.47
CA ASP A 334 -4.38 -21.79 6.41
C ASP A 334 -4.18 -20.28 6.56
N HIS A 335 -5.28 -19.56 6.78
CA HIS A 335 -5.25 -18.12 6.98
C HIS A 335 -4.49 -17.72 8.24
N TYR A 336 -4.67 -18.43 9.37
CA TYR A 336 -4.00 -18.10 10.63
C TYR A 336 -2.49 -18.38 10.61
N VAL A 337 -2.07 -19.55 10.13
CA VAL A 337 -0.64 -19.92 10.08
C VAL A 337 0.08 -19.05 9.04
N THR A 338 -0.52 -18.84 7.87
CA THR A 338 0.05 -17.95 6.84
C THR A 338 0.14 -16.50 7.32
N PHE A 339 -0.85 -16.01 8.08
CA PHE A 339 -0.81 -14.68 8.68
C PHE A 339 0.33 -14.53 9.69
N LEU A 340 0.51 -15.51 10.59
CA LEU A 340 1.63 -15.50 11.54
C LEU A 340 2.99 -15.50 10.83
N ALA A 341 3.18 -16.34 9.80
CA ALA A 341 4.37 -16.30 8.96
C ALA A 341 4.56 -14.93 8.28
N GLY A 342 3.45 -14.30 7.86
CA GLY A 342 3.41 -12.98 7.25
C GLY A 342 3.86 -11.86 8.18
N ILE A 343 3.61 -11.98 9.49
CA ILE A 343 4.12 -11.04 10.50
C ILE A 343 5.65 -11.06 10.49
N PHE A 344 6.30 -12.24 10.54
CA PHE A 344 7.77 -12.36 10.51
C PHE A 344 8.40 -11.76 9.24
N ARG A 345 7.73 -11.91 8.10
CA ARG A 345 8.13 -11.24 6.86
C ARG A 345 8.09 -9.72 7.01
N SER A 346 7.04 -9.18 7.62
CA SER A 346 6.77 -7.74 7.64
C SER A 346 7.58 -7.00 8.71
N VAL A 347 7.87 -7.62 9.85
CA VAL A 347 8.71 -7.01 10.91
C VAL A 347 10.15 -6.77 10.45
N ARG A 348 10.63 -7.53 9.46
CA ARG A 348 11.94 -7.33 8.83
C ARG A 348 12.05 -6.02 8.04
N PHE A 349 10.93 -5.33 7.76
CA PHE A 349 10.93 -3.98 7.21
C PHE A 349 11.21 -2.90 8.27
N GLY A 350 11.23 -3.28 9.55
CA GLY A 350 11.51 -2.40 10.69
C GLY A 350 10.24 -1.82 11.34
N ALA A 351 10.29 -1.66 12.66
CA ALA A 351 9.21 -1.12 13.49
C ALA A 351 9.00 0.40 13.34
N SER A 352 9.81 1.08 12.53
CA SER A 352 9.66 2.52 12.25
C SER A 352 8.45 2.82 11.35
N SER A 353 7.99 1.87 10.55
CA SER A 353 6.80 2.02 9.69
C SER A 353 5.49 1.78 10.45
N ALA A 354 4.39 2.40 10.02
CA ALA A 354 3.06 2.18 10.61
C ALA A 354 2.65 0.70 10.56
N HIS A 355 2.86 0.06 9.40
CA HIS A 355 2.66 -1.37 9.21
C HIS A 355 3.55 -2.22 10.14
N GLY A 356 4.82 -1.86 10.31
CA GLY A 356 5.74 -2.55 11.23
C GLY A 356 5.26 -2.46 12.68
N ARG A 357 4.83 -1.28 13.13
CA ARG A 357 4.21 -1.09 14.46
C ARG A 357 2.94 -1.92 14.61
N ALA A 358 2.05 -1.91 13.63
CA ALA A 358 0.81 -2.68 13.64
C ALA A 358 1.08 -4.20 13.71
N ASN A 359 2.08 -4.69 12.98
CA ASN A 359 2.52 -6.09 13.04
C ASN A 359 3.04 -6.46 14.42
N MET A 360 3.86 -5.60 15.04
CA MET A 360 4.36 -5.85 16.40
C MET A 360 3.25 -5.87 17.44
N ILE A 361 2.29 -4.93 17.34
CA ILE A 361 1.13 -4.90 18.21
C ILE A 361 0.37 -6.22 18.16
N ARG A 362 0.06 -6.71 16.94
CA ARG A 362 -0.63 -7.99 16.75
C ARG A 362 0.19 -9.15 17.31
N PHE A 363 1.47 -9.24 16.97
CA PHE A 363 2.34 -10.32 17.43
C PHE A 363 2.35 -10.42 18.97
N ASN A 364 2.62 -9.30 19.64
CA ASN A 364 2.73 -9.28 21.10
C ASN A 364 1.37 -9.47 21.79
N PHE A 365 0.28 -8.96 21.21
CA PHE A 365 -1.07 -9.20 21.72
C PHE A 365 -1.47 -10.67 21.58
N PHE A 366 -1.19 -11.29 20.43
CA PHE A 366 -1.44 -12.70 20.16
C PHE A 366 -0.60 -13.61 21.06
N LYS A 367 0.68 -13.25 21.29
CA LYS A 367 1.54 -13.91 22.28
C LYS A 367 0.94 -13.86 23.67
N GLU A 368 0.48 -12.69 24.13
CA GLU A 368 -0.14 -12.50 25.45
C GLU A 368 -1.44 -13.32 25.61
N MET A 369 -2.23 -13.43 24.55
CA MET A 369 -3.47 -14.23 24.52
C MET A 369 -3.23 -15.73 24.34
N GLY A 370 -1.99 -16.18 24.11
CA GLY A 370 -1.67 -17.58 23.82
C GLY A 370 -2.22 -18.07 22.49
N ALA A 371 -2.37 -17.18 21.50
CA ALA A 371 -2.80 -17.53 20.14
C ALA A 371 -1.77 -18.39 19.39
N PHE A 372 -0.51 -18.33 19.83
CA PHE A 372 0.55 -19.22 19.40
C PHE A 372 1.53 -19.43 20.55
N GLU A 373 2.32 -20.49 20.44
CA GLU A 373 3.46 -20.75 21.31
C GLU A 373 4.75 -20.84 20.48
N ARG A 374 5.89 -20.69 21.15
CA ARG A 374 7.21 -20.94 20.56
C ARG A 374 7.85 -22.13 21.27
N ASP A 375 8.24 -23.13 20.50
CA ASP A 375 8.98 -24.27 21.02
C ASP A 375 10.43 -23.86 21.33
N ALA A 376 10.86 -24.06 22.57
CA ALA A 376 12.18 -23.62 23.02
C ALA A 376 13.35 -24.43 22.43
N ALA A 377 13.11 -25.65 21.97
CA ALA A 377 14.14 -26.54 21.46
C ALA A 377 14.43 -26.29 19.96
N THR A 378 13.38 -26.07 19.19
CA THR A 378 13.43 -25.86 17.74
C THR A 378 13.41 -24.38 17.37
N GLY A 379 12.89 -23.53 18.25
CA GLY A 379 12.68 -22.10 17.99
C GLY A 379 11.49 -21.80 17.07
N THR A 380 10.71 -22.81 16.69
CA THR A 380 9.55 -22.69 15.80
C THR A 380 8.29 -22.25 16.55
N TYR A 381 7.36 -21.63 15.82
CA TYR A 381 6.10 -21.12 16.32
C TYR A 381 4.94 -21.98 15.84
N ARG A 382 3.98 -22.21 16.73
CA ARG A 382 2.78 -23.02 16.49
C ARG A 382 1.53 -22.22 16.84
N VAL A 383 0.60 -22.11 15.89
CA VAL A 383 -0.71 -21.48 16.10
C VAL A 383 -1.64 -22.43 16.86
N HIS A 384 -2.40 -21.86 17.80
CA HIS A 384 -3.51 -22.53 18.47
C HIS A 384 -4.83 -21.97 17.92
N PHE A 385 -5.59 -22.80 17.19
CA PHE A 385 -6.78 -22.37 16.44
C PHE A 385 -7.78 -21.55 17.28
N ASP A 386 -8.30 -22.12 18.36
CA ASP A 386 -9.33 -21.46 19.18
C ASP A 386 -8.81 -20.17 19.82
N LYS A 387 -7.55 -20.18 20.26
CA LYS A 387 -6.91 -19.02 20.89
C LYS A 387 -6.58 -17.92 19.89
N MET A 388 -6.26 -18.27 18.65
CA MET A 388 -6.10 -17.31 17.57
C MET A 388 -7.43 -16.63 17.25
N THR A 389 -8.52 -17.39 17.15
CA THR A 389 -9.87 -16.84 16.95
C THR A 389 -10.27 -15.89 18.09
N GLU A 390 -10.03 -16.30 19.34
CA GLU A 390 -10.29 -15.48 20.54
C GLU A 390 -9.46 -14.18 20.50
N ALA A 391 -8.16 -14.28 20.24
CA ALA A 391 -7.25 -13.13 20.21
C ALA A 391 -7.56 -12.16 19.07
N MET A 392 -7.91 -12.67 17.88
CA MET A 392 -8.33 -11.86 16.73
C MET A 392 -9.58 -11.04 17.07
N ASN A 393 -10.61 -11.68 17.63
CA ASN A 393 -11.85 -11.00 18.02
C ASN A 393 -11.61 -9.99 19.14
N ALA A 394 -10.84 -10.34 20.17
CA ALA A 394 -10.51 -9.44 21.27
C ALA A 394 -9.71 -8.21 20.81
N LEU A 395 -8.75 -8.40 19.89
CA LEU A 395 -8.00 -7.28 19.31
C LEU A 395 -8.90 -6.39 18.44
N SER A 396 -9.85 -6.99 17.71
CA SER A 396 -10.83 -6.28 16.89
C SER A 396 -11.72 -5.40 17.74
N GLU A 397 -12.28 -5.95 18.81
CA GLU A 397 -13.07 -5.19 19.77
C GLU A 397 -12.27 -4.01 20.33
N LYS A 398 -11.04 -4.27 20.77
CA LYS A 398 -10.20 -3.27 21.42
C LYS A 398 -9.86 -2.11 20.50
N ILE A 399 -9.45 -2.41 19.26
CA ILE A 399 -9.14 -1.37 18.27
C ILE A 399 -10.39 -0.56 17.92
N LEU A 400 -11.52 -1.22 17.67
CA LEU A 400 -12.77 -0.53 17.34
C LEU A 400 -13.25 0.37 18.48
N ARG A 401 -13.12 -0.04 19.74
CA ARG A 401 -13.41 0.82 20.89
C ARG A 401 -12.51 2.05 20.94
N PHE A 402 -11.20 1.87 20.79
CA PHE A 402 -10.26 2.99 20.75
C PHE A 402 -10.59 4.00 19.65
N GLN A 403 -10.93 3.52 18.45
CA GLN A 403 -11.35 4.37 17.35
C GLN A 403 -12.66 5.09 17.67
N GLY A 404 -13.66 4.34 18.16
CA GLY A 404 -14.97 4.87 18.49
C GLY A 404 -14.97 5.93 19.59
N ASP A 405 -14.20 5.68 20.66
CA ASP A 405 -14.10 6.59 21.80
C ASP A 405 -13.14 7.77 21.52
N GLY A 406 -12.37 7.70 20.43
CA GLY A 406 -11.28 8.64 20.15
C GLY A 406 -10.24 8.65 21.27
N ASP A 407 -9.95 7.48 21.85
CA ASP A 407 -9.13 7.33 23.06
C ASP A 407 -7.63 7.39 22.73
N TYR A 408 -7.16 8.61 22.49
CA TYR A 408 -5.75 8.87 22.16
C TYR A 408 -4.79 8.32 23.23
N GLU A 409 -5.06 8.56 24.52
CA GLU A 409 -4.17 8.16 25.62
C GLU A 409 -4.14 6.63 25.79
N GLY A 410 -5.29 5.97 25.67
CA GLY A 410 -5.38 4.51 25.68
C GLY A 410 -4.62 3.88 24.52
N VAL A 411 -4.71 4.46 23.32
CA VAL A 411 -3.94 4.01 22.16
C VAL A 411 -2.44 4.26 22.36
N ALA A 412 -2.04 5.42 22.88
CA ALA A 412 -0.63 5.71 23.16
C ALA A 412 -0.01 4.69 24.13
N ALA A 413 -0.73 4.36 25.22
CA ALA A 413 -0.31 3.32 26.16
C ALA A 413 -0.29 1.92 25.52
N PHE A 414 -1.27 1.61 24.68
CA PHE A 414 -1.34 0.34 23.95
C PHE A 414 -0.17 0.17 22.96
N VAL A 415 0.12 1.20 22.17
CA VAL A 415 1.26 1.24 21.25
C VAL A 415 2.57 1.13 22.02
N ALA A 416 2.75 1.88 23.10
CA ALA A 416 3.96 1.82 23.92
C ALA A 416 4.22 0.41 24.47
N LYS A 417 3.16 -0.30 24.88
CA LYS A 417 3.24 -1.67 25.38
C LYS A 417 3.53 -2.69 24.29
N TYR A 418 2.80 -2.68 23.18
CA TYR A 418 2.81 -3.81 22.22
C TYR A 418 3.58 -3.54 20.92
N ALA A 419 3.96 -2.31 20.57
CA ALA A 419 4.68 -2.02 19.32
C ALA A 419 6.21 -2.27 19.39
N GLN A 420 6.70 -2.87 20.48
CA GLN A 420 8.12 -3.13 20.71
C GLN A 420 8.58 -4.41 19.99
N VAL A 421 9.80 -4.38 19.45
CA VAL A 421 10.50 -5.59 18.99
C VAL A 421 11.23 -6.18 20.19
N GLU A 422 10.77 -7.33 20.68
CA GLU A 422 11.44 -8.02 21.79
C GLU A 422 12.79 -8.60 21.35
N PRO A 423 13.79 -8.73 22.24
CA PRO A 423 15.11 -9.28 21.91
C PRO A 423 15.07 -10.67 21.26
N GLU A 424 14.00 -11.44 21.49
CA GLU A 424 13.81 -12.76 20.87
C GLU A 424 13.54 -12.69 19.35
N LEU A 425 13.05 -11.56 18.84
CA LEU A 425 12.75 -11.34 17.42
C LEU A 425 13.88 -10.64 16.64
N GLN A 426 14.96 -10.26 17.32
CA GLN A 426 16.08 -9.51 16.77
C GLN A 426 17.30 -10.41 16.54
#